data_AF-A0A0J5P3H5-F1
#
_entry.id   AF-A0A0J5P3H5-F1
#
_cell.length_a   1.000
_cell.length_b   1.000
_cell.length_c   1.000
_cell.angle_alpha   90.00
_cell.angle_beta   90.00
_cell.angle_gamma   90.00
#
_symmetry.space_group_name_H-M   'P 1'
#
loop_
_entity.id
_entity.type
_entity.pdbx_description
1 polymer ?
#
loop_
_entity_poly.entity_id
_entity_poly.type
_entity_poly.pdbx_seq_one_letter_code
_entity_poly.pdbx_strand_id
1 'polypeptide(L)'
;MKQIQLGTRKMIQWLFIGLILILAAINWFINERHERKAPTKTEQRVLADIPQNLGQYDTVMAQDKLGQNRTAKVDYYMLALSWSPGFCEIQKHKNEGDTPRHLQYQCGKESQFGWVIHGLWPQSRQAREPADHPRFCQGDLPPLPAALIKQYLPESPGAALLQGQWEKHGACAFDSAEQYFAKQKALFDRLVLPNEAMSRKALFQWLKSHNPELKTAYLGASKNELYICYDRHWNVMDCPL
;
A
#
# COMPACT_ATOMS: atom_id res chain seq x y z
N MET A 1 -58.45 38.05 -6.40
CA MET A 1 -58.01 36.72 -6.91
C MET A 1 -56.58 36.70 -7.48
N LYS A 2 -56.05 37.74 -8.14
CA LYS A 2 -54.69 37.71 -8.75
C LYS A 2 -53.49 37.63 -7.77
N GLN A 3 -53.58 38.22 -6.58
CA GLN A 3 -52.48 38.22 -5.58
C GLN A 3 -52.17 36.83 -4.99
N ILE A 4 -53.20 36.01 -4.76
CA ILE A 4 -53.06 34.65 -4.18
C ILE A 4 -52.36 33.70 -5.17
N GLN A 5 -52.63 33.84 -6.48
CA GLN A 5 -51.95 33.07 -7.53
C GLN A 5 -50.47 33.46 -7.70
N LEU A 6 -50.11 34.72 -7.45
CA LEU A 6 -48.72 35.17 -7.58
C LEU A 6 -47.85 34.64 -6.43
N GLY A 7 -48.40 34.58 -5.21
CA GLY A 7 -47.73 34.01 -4.04
C GLY A 7 -47.50 32.50 -4.14
N THR A 8 -48.48 31.74 -4.64
CA THR A 8 -48.36 30.29 -4.87
C THR A 8 -47.35 29.98 -5.96
N ARG A 9 -47.30 30.75 -7.05
CA ARG A 9 -46.31 30.57 -8.13
C ARG A 9 -44.88 30.83 -7.66
N LYS A 10 -44.66 31.86 -6.83
CA LYS A 10 -43.36 32.12 -6.18
C LYS A 10 -42.97 31.02 -5.21
N MET A 11 -43.90 30.54 -4.38
CA MET A 11 -43.65 29.46 -3.41
C MET A 11 -43.25 28.15 -4.12
N ILE A 12 -43.96 27.78 -5.20
CA ILE A 12 -43.63 26.62 -6.04
C ILE A 12 -42.22 26.80 -6.65
N GLN A 13 -41.89 27.99 -7.16
CA GLN A 13 -40.57 28.27 -7.73
C GLN A 13 -39.43 28.14 -6.69
N TRP A 14 -39.63 28.61 -5.46
CA TRP A 14 -38.66 28.43 -4.37
C TRP A 14 -38.49 26.97 -3.95
N LEU A 15 -39.57 26.18 -3.94
CA LEU A 15 -39.51 24.73 -3.68
C LEU A 15 -38.72 24.00 -4.77
N PHE A 16 -38.93 24.35 -6.04
CA PHE A 16 -38.16 23.78 -7.15
C PHE A 16 -36.67 24.14 -7.08
N ILE A 17 -36.33 25.39 -6.75
CA ILE A 17 -34.93 25.81 -6.57
C ILE A 17 -34.29 25.06 -5.39
N GLY A 18 -35.00 24.93 -4.27
CA GLY A 18 -34.54 24.16 -3.11
C GLY A 18 -34.28 22.68 -3.44
N LEU A 19 -35.19 22.04 -4.20
CA LEU A 19 -35.02 20.67 -4.63
C LEU A 19 -33.82 20.49 -5.57
N ILE A 20 -33.60 21.41 -6.51
CA ILE A 20 -32.43 21.39 -7.42
C ILE A 20 -31.13 21.52 -6.63
N LEU A 21 -31.07 22.43 -5.65
CA LEU A 21 -29.88 22.60 -4.81
C LEU A 21 -29.59 21.37 -3.95
N ILE A 22 -30.63 20.73 -3.41
CA ILE A 22 -30.49 19.47 -2.66
C ILE A 22 -30.00 18.35 -3.58
N LEU A 23 -30.59 18.19 -4.77
CA LEU A 23 -30.15 17.18 -5.74
C LEU A 23 -28.71 17.45 -6.22
N ALA A 24 -28.32 18.71 -6.43
CA ALA A 24 -26.96 19.08 -6.77
C ALA A 24 -25.98 18.75 -5.64
N ALA A 25 -26.34 19.04 -4.38
CA ALA A 25 -25.51 18.70 -3.22
C ALA A 25 -25.39 17.18 -3.01
N ILE A 26 -26.49 16.42 -3.20
CA ILE A 26 -26.48 14.96 -3.15
C ILE A 26 -25.62 14.39 -4.27
N ASN A 27 -25.77 14.89 -5.51
CA ASN A 27 -25.00 14.43 -6.65
C ASN A 27 -23.51 14.75 -6.49
N TRP A 28 -23.17 15.95 -6.00
CA TRP A 28 -21.81 16.34 -5.65
C TRP A 28 -21.22 15.43 -4.56
N PHE A 29 -21.97 15.15 -3.49
CA PHE A 29 -21.55 14.27 -2.41
C PHE A 29 -21.38 12.80 -2.83
N ILE A 30 -22.23 12.30 -3.72
CA ILE A 30 -22.10 10.97 -4.32
C ILE A 30 -20.86 10.91 -5.21
N ASN A 31 -20.63 11.93 -6.04
CA ASN A 31 -19.49 11.99 -6.95
C ASN A 31 -18.15 12.04 -6.19
N GLU A 32 -18.04 12.83 -5.12
CA GLU A 32 -16.85 12.84 -4.24
C GLU A 32 -16.55 11.48 -3.60
N ARG A 33 -17.59 10.68 -3.29
CA ARG A 33 -17.37 9.33 -2.77
C ARG A 33 -16.90 8.34 -3.83
N HIS A 34 -17.28 8.55 -5.09
CA HIS A 34 -16.77 7.75 -6.20
C HIS A 34 -15.31 8.03 -6.51
N GLU A 35 -14.88 9.31 -6.46
CA GLU A 35 -13.47 9.66 -6.70
C GLU A 35 -12.50 9.20 -5.60
N ARG A 36 -12.99 8.89 -4.39
CA ARG A 36 -12.13 8.40 -3.29
C ARG A 36 -11.80 6.91 -3.34
N LYS A 37 -12.43 6.13 -4.22
CA LYS A 37 -12.18 4.69 -4.31
C LYS A 37 -11.03 4.40 -5.26
N ALA A 38 -9.96 3.82 -4.73
CA ALA A 38 -8.91 3.22 -5.52
C ALA A 38 -9.43 1.92 -6.19
N PRO A 39 -8.77 1.45 -7.27
CA PRO A 39 -9.05 0.13 -7.82
C PRO A 39 -8.74 -0.98 -6.81
N THR A 40 -9.48 -2.06 -6.92
CA THR A 40 -9.24 -3.31 -6.18
C THR A 40 -7.95 -3.99 -6.65
N LYS A 41 -7.41 -4.92 -5.84
CA LYS A 41 -6.22 -5.71 -6.20
C LYS A 41 -6.33 -6.38 -7.58
N THR A 42 -7.51 -6.86 -7.93
CA THR A 42 -7.75 -7.52 -9.23
C THR A 42 -7.76 -6.51 -10.37
N GLU A 43 -8.40 -5.36 -10.21
CA GLU A 43 -8.42 -4.30 -11.21
C GLU A 43 -7.01 -3.72 -11.42
N GLN A 44 -6.24 -3.51 -10.35
CA GLN A 44 -4.85 -3.05 -10.42
C GLN A 44 -3.97 -3.94 -11.30
N ARG A 45 -4.17 -5.27 -11.26
CA ARG A 45 -3.39 -6.24 -12.07
C ARG A 45 -3.69 -6.16 -13.57
N VAL A 46 -4.92 -5.80 -13.91
CA VAL A 46 -5.38 -5.74 -15.32
C VAL A 46 -5.05 -4.39 -15.94
N LEU A 47 -5.03 -3.32 -15.13
CA LEU A 47 -4.91 -1.94 -15.61
C LEU A 47 -3.47 -1.42 -15.71
N ALA A 48 -2.49 -2.06 -15.05
CA ALA A 48 -1.14 -1.54 -15.00
C ALA A 48 -0.28 -2.05 -16.17
N ASP A 49 -0.05 -1.18 -17.16
CA ASP A 49 0.92 -1.43 -18.23
C ASP A 49 2.33 -1.55 -17.65
N ILE A 50 2.87 -2.77 -17.60
CA ILE A 50 4.19 -3.04 -17.04
C ILE A 50 5.26 -2.34 -17.90
N PRO A 51 6.13 -1.49 -17.32
CA PRO A 51 7.14 -0.77 -18.08
C PRO A 51 8.09 -1.72 -18.81
N GLN A 52 8.32 -1.47 -20.10
CA GLN A 52 9.26 -2.28 -20.89
C GLN A 52 10.71 -2.11 -20.40
N ASN A 53 11.08 -0.88 -20.05
CA ASN A 53 12.39 -0.55 -19.47
C ASN A 53 12.21 -0.17 -17.99
N LEU A 54 12.91 -0.89 -17.11
CA LEU A 54 12.88 -0.64 -15.67
C LEU A 54 13.90 0.41 -15.21
N GLY A 55 14.77 0.88 -16.11
CA GLY A 55 15.91 1.74 -15.80
C GLY A 55 16.96 1.02 -14.96
N GLN A 56 17.83 1.80 -14.32
CA GLN A 56 18.70 1.28 -13.27
C GLN A 56 17.86 1.15 -11.99
N TYR A 57 17.63 -0.09 -11.56
CA TYR A 57 16.93 -0.41 -10.31
C TYR A 57 17.84 -1.06 -9.27
N ASP A 58 19.11 -1.23 -9.61
CA ASP A 58 20.12 -1.73 -8.68
C ASP A 58 20.26 -0.76 -7.51
N THR A 59 20.17 -1.28 -6.29
CA THR A 59 20.19 -0.47 -5.07
C THR A 59 21.54 -0.64 -4.41
N VAL A 60 22.35 0.42 -4.40
CA VAL A 60 23.68 0.36 -3.76
C VAL A 60 23.52 0.38 -2.24
N MET A 61 23.47 -0.79 -1.63
CA MET A 61 23.17 -0.94 -0.20
C MET A 61 24.36 -0.65 0.72
N ALA A 62 25.57 -0.56 0.15
CA ALA A 62 26.78 -0.17 0.87
C ALA A 62 26.68 1.18 1.60
N GLN A 63 25.71 2.03 1.25
CA GLN A 63 25.50 3.36 1.84
C GLN A 63 24.33 3.40 2.84
N ASP A 64 23.73 2.27 3.20
CA ASP A 64 22.65 2.25 4.18
C ASP A 64 23.15 2.68 5.57
N LYS A 65 22.50 3.70 6.14
CA LYS A 65 22.91 4.36 7.40
C LYS A 65 22.85 3.45 8.63
N LEU A 66 22.08 2.38 8.57
CA LEU A 66 21.85 1.49 9.71
C LEU A 66 22.74 0.23 9.63
N GLY A 67 23.45 0.02 8.51
CA GLY A 67 24.42 -1.06 8.35
C GLY A 67 23.81 -2.46 8.29
N GLN A 68 24.67 -3.47 8.34
CA GLN A 68 24.32 -4.89 8.27
C GLN A 68 24.12 -5.47 9.68
N ASN A 69 23.16 -6.38 9.81
CA ASN A 69 23.03 -7.22 11.00
C ASN A 69 22.65 -8.64 10.57
N ARG A 70 23.69 -9.44 10.30
CA ARG A 70 23.57 -10.83 9.84
C ARG A 70 23.46 -11.85 10.97
N THR A 71 23.70 -11.43 12.22
CA THR A 71 23.72 -12.31 13.39
C THR A 71 22.40 -12.31 14.14
N ALA A 72 21.54 -11.31 13.91
CA ALA A 72 20.19 -11.27 14.45
C ALA A 72 19.39 -12.50 13.99
N LYS A 73 18.70 -13.11 14.95
CA LYS A 73 17.83 -14.25 14.69
C LYS A 73 16.50 -13.78 14.07
N VAL A 74 16.02 -14.53 13.08
CA VAL A 74 14.65 -14.40 12.57
C VAL A 74 13.70 -15.14 13.52
N ASP A 75 12.84 -14.41 14.22
CA ASP A 75 11.84 -14.94 15.15
C ASP A 75 10.41 -14.85 14.60
N TYR A 76 10.13 -13.86 13.75
CA TYR A 76 8.82 -13.66 13.11
C TYR A 76 8.98 -12.88 11.79
N TYR A 77 7.89 -12.73 11.05
CA TYR A 77 7.83 -11.94 9.81
C TYR A 77 6.79 -10.84 9.92
N MET A 78 7.08 -9.67 9.38
CA MET A 78 6.15 -8.55 9.30
C MET A 78 5.90 -8.19 7.84
N LEU A 79 4.67 -8.44 7.37
CA LEU A 79 4.23 -7.97 6.05
C LEU A 79 3.88 -6.49 6.17
N ALA A 80 4.61 -5.66 5.42
CA ALA A 80 4.35 -4.24 5.30
C ALA A 80 3.60 -3.93 4.00
N LEU A 81 2.41 -3.35 4.14
CA LEU A 81 1.58 -2.91 3.03
C LEU A 81 1.49 -1.39 3.03
N SER A 82 1.60 -0.78 1.85
CA SER A 82 1.53 0.68 1.68
C SER A 82 0.23 1.05 0.95
N TRP A 83 -0.44 2.09 1.45
CA TRP A 83 -1.53 2.75 0.75
C TRP A 83 -0.95 3.71 -0.29
N SER A 84 -0.98 3.31 -1.56
CA SER A 84 -0.31 4.03 -2.66
C SER A 84 -0.79 5.47 -2.84
N PRO A 85 -2.09 5.83 -2.74
CA PRO A 85 -2.52 7.21 -2.90
C PRO A 85 -1.87 8.14 -1.87
N GLY A 86 -1.85 7.73 -0.59
CA GLY A 86 -1.20 8.48 0.48
C GLY A 86 0.32 8.53 0.33
N PHE A 87 0.95 7.42 -0.10
CA PHE A 87 2.38 7.40 -0.43
C PHE A 87 2.71 8.40 -1.55
N CYS A 88 1.98 8.36 -2.65
CA CYS A 88 2.22 9.20 -3.82
C CYS A 88 1.99 10.69 -3.53
N GLU A 89 0.99 11.03 -2.71
CA GLU A 89 0.78 12.39 -2.21
C GLU A 89 2.01 12.88 -1.42
N ILE A 90 2.50 12.09 -0.46
CA ILE A 90 3.71 12.42 0.30
C ILE A 90 4.92 12.60 -0.63
N GLN A 91 5.09 11.75 -1.63
CA GLN A 91 6.21 11.86 -2.57
C GLN A 91 6.10 13.13 -3.43
N LYS A 92 4.93 13.46 -3.96
CA LYS A 92 4.73 14.71 -4.70
C LYS A 92 5.03 15.93 -3.84
N HIS A 93 4.54 15.96 -2.59
CA HIS A 93 4.86 17.05 -1.67
C HIS A 93 6.36 17.21 -1.41
N LYS A 94 7.11 16.11 -1.31
CA LYS A 94 8.57 16.14 -1.11
C LYS A 94 9.36 16.57 -2.35
N ASN A 95 8.75 16.51 -3.53
CA ASN A 95 9.41 16.79 -4.81
C ASN A 95 8.72 17.95 -5.54
N GLU A 96 8.27 18.97 -4.81
CA GLU A 96 7.73 20.22 -5.39
C GLU A 96 6.53 20.01 -6.35
N GLY A 97 5.76 18.94 -6.13
CA GLY A 97 4.62 18.55 -6.97
C GLY A 97 4.97 17.54 -8.07
N ASP A 98 6.27 17.30 -8.33
CA ASP A 98 6.72 16.35 -9.34
C ASP A 98 6.69 14.91 -8.83
N THR A 99 6.53 13.97 -9.77
CA THR A 99 6.65 12.54 -9.51
C THR A 99 8.03 12.06 -9.99
N PRO A 100 8.90 11.59 -9.08
CA PRO A 100 10.21 11.05 -9.46
C PRO A 100 10.10 9.96 -10.53
N ARG A 101 11.05 9.90 -11.46
CA ARG A 101 11.01 8.97 -12.60
C ARG A 101 10.82 7.52 -12.20
N HIS A 102 11.50 7.08 -11.14
CA HIS A 102 11.43 5.70 -10.64
C HIS A 102 10.08 5.37 -9.96
N LEU A 103 9.26 6.37 -9.63
CA LEU A 103 7.92 6.21 -9.06
C LEU A 103 6.80 6.40 -10.09
N GLN A 104 7.12 6.71 -11.35
CA GLN A 104 6.10 6.98 -12.38
C GLN A 104 5.14 5.81 -12.56
N TYR A 105 5.62 4.57 -12.42
CA TYR A 105 4.75 3.40 -12.51
C TYR A 105 3.70 3.35 -11.38
N GLN A 106 4.03 3.74 -10.15
CA GLN A 106 3.08 3.74 -9.03
C GLN A 106 2.26 5.03 -8.90
N CYS A 107 2.87 6.17 -9.19
CA CYS A 107 2.38 7.50 -8.82
C CYS A 107 2.13 8.43 -10.02
N GLY A 108 2.38 7.96 -11.24
CA GLY A 108 2.08 8.67 -12.47
C GLY A 108 0.59 8.91 -12.66
N LYS A 109 0.23 9.81 -13.58
CA LYS A 109 -1.16 10.26 -13.77
C LYS A 109 -2.14 9.14 -14.14
N GLU A 110 -1.69 8.17 -14.93
CA GLU A 110 -2.50 7.05 -15.41
C GLU A 110 -2.49 5.86 -14.44
N SER A 111 -1.60 5.86 -13.44
CA SER A 111 -1.43 4.75 -12.51
C SER A 111 -2.32 4.92 -11.29
N GLN A 112 -3.26 3.99 -11.12
CA GLN A 112 -4.12 3.96 -9.95
C GLN A 112 -3.81 2.70 -9.15
N PHE A 113 -3.05 2.85 -8.07
CA PHE A 113 -2.83 1.78 -7.09
C PHE A 113 -3.60 2.10 -5.80
N GLY A 114 -4.21 1.08 -5.19
CA GLY A 114 -4.67 1.09 -3.81
C GLY A 114 -3.56 0.57 -2.89
N TRP A 115 -3.85 -0.52 -2.18
CA TRP A 115 -2.86 -1.21 -1.37
C TRP A 115 -1.83 -1.94 -2.23
N VAL A 116 -0.57 -1.85 -1.83
CA VAL A 116 0.55 -2.53 -2.47
C VAL A 116 1.49 -3.11 -1.42
N ILE A 117 2.28 -4.09 -1.82
CA ILE A 117 3.31 -4.69 -0.99
C ILE A 117 4.50 -3.74 -0.93
N HIS A 118 4.84 -3.28 0.28
CA HIS A 118 6.14 -2.65 0.52
C HIS A 118 7.19 -3.76 0.65
N GLY A 119 6.98 -4.73 1.55
CA GLY A 119 7.89 -5.85 1.73
C GLY A 119 7.45 -6.82 2.82
N LEU A 120 8.22 -7.89 3.00
CA LEU A 120 8.04 -8.88 4.06
C LEU A 120 9.33 -8.96 4.87
N TRP A 121 9.33 -8.42 6.08
CA TRP A 121 10.56 -8.21 6.83
C TRP A 121 10.74 -9.32 7.86
N PRO A 122 11.82 -10.11 7.80
CA PRO A 122 12.22 -10.98 8.90
C PRO A 122 12.59 -10.11 10.10
N GLN A 123 12.03 -10.42 11.26
CA GLN A 123 12.19 -9.62 12.48
C GLN A 123 12.72 -10.47 13.64
N SER A 124 13.44 -9.80 14.53
CA SER A 124 13.95 -10.36 15.80
C SER A 124 13.09 -9.86 16.96
N ARG A 125 12.77 -10.73 17.92
CA ARG A 125 12.09 -10.30 19.17
C ARG A 125 13.01 -9.56 20.14
N GLN A 126 14.32 -9.66 19.94
CA GLN A 126 15.31 -8.99 20.77
C GLN A 126 15.65 -7.59 20.29
N ALA A 127 15.20 -7.23 19.09
CA ALA A 127 15.47 -5.93 18.50
C ALA A 127 14.76 -4.82 19.27
N ARG A 128 15.48 -3.72 19.52
CA ARG A 128 14.95 -2.50 20.13
C ARG A 128 14.97 -1.34 19.15
N GLU A 129 15.88 -1.40 18.19
CA GLU A 129 16.05 -0.42 17.13
C GLU A 129 15.95 -1.08 15.74
N PRO A 130 15.65 -0.31 14.66
CA PRO A 130 15.61 -0.85 13.30
C PRO A 130 16.92 -1.50 12.81
N ALA A 131 18.06 -1.16 13.42
CA ALA A 131 19.35 -1.78 13.12
C ALA A 131 19.53 -3.17 13.78
N ASP A 132 18.75 -3.49 14.82
CA ASP A 132 18.86 -4.74 15.56
C ASP A 132 18.14 -5.92 14.88
N HIS A 133 17.29 -5.63 13.90
CA HIS A 133 16.61 -6.65 13.10
C HIS A 133 17.54 -7.29 12.05
N PRO A 134 17.27 -8.54 11.61
CA PRO A 134 17.99 -9.17 10.52
C PRO A 134 17.97 -8.31 9.26
N ARG A 135 19.15 -7.98 8.74
CA ARG A 135 19.27 -7.11 7.56
C ARG A 135 20.58 -7.27 6.82
N PHE A 136 20.51 -7.14 5.50
CA PHE A 136 21.65 -7.28 4.59
C PHE A 136 22.45 -8.57 4.84
N CYS A 137 21.79 -9.68 5.14
CA CYS A 137 22.49 -10.87 5.63
C CYS A 137 23.48 -11.46 4.61
N GLN A 138 23.27 -11.19 3.31
CA GLN A 138 24.17 -11.58 2.21
C GLN A 138 24.95 -10.39 1.61
N GLY A 139 24.81 -9.18 2.16
CA GLY A 139 25.45 -7.97 1.64
C GLY A 139 24.74 -7.37 0.43
N ASP A 140 25.51 -6.64 -0.39
CA ASP A 140 25.11 -6.06 -1.68
C ASP A 140 25.03 -7.20 -2.71
N LEU A 141 23.87 -7.40 -3.33
CA LEU A 141 23.64 -8.50 -4.28
C LEU A 141 23.50 -7.95 -5.70
N PRO A 142 23.85 -8.73 -6.74
CA PRO A 142 23.66 -8.30 -8.11
C PRO A 142 22.18 -8.01 -8.42
N PRO A 143 21.90 -7.17 -9.42
CA PRO A 143 20.54 -6.87 -9.83
C PRO A 143 19.83 -8.14 -10.27
N LEU A 144 18.61 -8.34 -9.78
CA LEU A 144 17.76 -9.46 -10.14
C LEU A 144 17.38 -9.40 -11.63
N PRO A 145 17.06 -10.54 -12.27
CA PRO A 145 16.58 -10.55 -13.64
C PRO A 145 15.33 -9.66 -13.80
N ALA A 146 15.32 -8.79 -14.80
CA ALA A 146 14.21 -7.86 -15.03
C ALA A 146 12.86 -8.58 -15.22
N ALA A 147 12.88 -9.79 -15.80
CA ALA A 147 11.68 -10.62 -15.95
C ALA A 147 11.05 -11.00 -14.60
N LEU A 148 11.88 -11.34 -13.61
CA LEU A 148 11.42 -11.65 -12.25
C LEU A 148 10.82 -10.40 -11.58
N ILE A 149 11.48 -9.24 -11.71
CA ILE A 149 10.95 -7.98 -11.18
C ILE A 149 9.58 -7.66 -11.80
N LYS A 150 9.47 -7.74 -13.14
CA LYS A 150 8.22 -7.47 -13.87
C LYS A 150 7.06 -8.36 -13.41
N GLN A 151 7.32 -9.61 -13.04
CA GLN A 151 6.31 -10.54 -12.55
C GLN A 151 5.61 -10.06 -11.27
N TYR A 152 6.30 -9.31 -10.41
CA TYR A 152 5.79 -8.88 -9.09
C TYR A 152 5.53 -7.37 -8.99
N LEU A 153 5.85 -6.61 -10.04
CA LEU A 153 5.51 -5.18 -10.13
C LEU A 153 4.03 -4.85 -9.92
N PRO A 154 3.05 -5.65 -10.40
CA PRO A 154 1.63 -5.35 -10.18
C PRO A 154 1.22 -5.31 -8.71
N GLU A 155 1.89 -6.05 -7.82
CA GLU A 155 1.63 -6.03 -6.38
C GLU A 155 2.59 -5.12 -5.61
N SER A 156 3.82 -4.91 -6.11
CA SER A 156 4.84 -4.06 -5.49
C SER A 156 5.44 -3.13 -6.56
N PRO A 157 4.82 -1.96 -6.80
CA PRO A 157 5.07 -1.15 -8.00
C PRO A 157 6.34 -0.29 -7.91
N GLY A 158 7.49 -0.93 -7.74
CA GLY A 158 8.79 -0.28 -7.82
C GLY A 158 9.91 -1.29 -8.05
N ALA A 159 10.63 -1.16 -9.16
CA ALA A 159 11.73 -2.08 -9.47
C ALA A 159 12.87 -1.97 -8.45
N ALA A 160 13.27 -0.75 -8.09
CA ALA A 160 14.28 -0.50 -7.05
C ALA A 160 13.78 -0.91 -5.66
N LEU A 161 12.46 -0.79 -5.41
CA LEU A 161 11.85 -1.30 -4.19
C LEU A 161 12.03 -2.82 -4.10
N LEU A 162 11.62 -3.57 -5.13
CA LEU A 162 11.74 -5.03 -5.15
C LEU A 162 13.19 -5.50 -4.97
N GLN A 163 14.13 -4.89 -5.69
CA GLN A 163 15.57 -5.17 -5.53
C GLN A 163 16.04 -4.92 -4.09
N GLY A 164 15.81 -3.72 -3.56
CA GLY A 164 16.25 -3.36 -2.22
C GLY A 164 15.58 -4.17 -1.11
N GLN A 165 14.31 -4.57 -1.28
CA GLN A 165 13.59 -5.41 -0.32
C GLN A 165 14.14 -6.84 -0.29
N TRP A 166 14.55 -7.38 -1.44
CA TRP A 166 15.24 -8.66 -1.49
C TRP A 166 16.58 -8.60 -0.76
N GLU A 167 17.44 -7.64 -1.11
CA GLU A 167 18.77 -7.50 -0.53
C GLU A 167 18.75 -7.22 0.97
N LYS A 168 17.89 -6.28 1.38
CA LYS A 168 17.82 -5.85 2.77
C LYS A 168 17.17 -6.88 3.67
N HIS A 169 16.08 -7.50 3.21
CA HIS A 169 15.20 -8.29 4.07
C HIS A 169 15.08 -9.74 3.60
N GLY A 170 14.73 -9.97 2.33
CA GLY A 170 14.44 -11.32 1.83
C GLY A 170 15.61 -12.29 1.97
N ALA A 171 16.83 -11.85 1.61
CA ALA A 171 18.04 -12.66 1.65
C ALA A 171 18.47 -13.11 3.06
N CYS A 172 17.82 -12.61 4.11
CA CYS A 172 18.03 -13.06 5.49
C CYS A 172 17.24 -14.32 5.87
N ALA A 173 16.21 -14.69 5.12
CA ALA A 173 15.28 -15.76 5.53
C ALA A 173 14.78 -16.65 4.39
N PHE A 174 15.18 -16.38 3.15
CA PHE A 174 14.74 -17.11 1.96
C PHE A 174 15.94 -17.48 1.09
N ASP A 175 15.85 -18.63 0.44
CA ASP A 175 16.93 -19.15 -0.42
C ASP A 175 16.98 -18.43 -1.78
N SER A 176 15.90 -17.78 -2.20
CA SER A 176 15.83 -17.05 -3.46
C SER A 176 14.82 -15.89 -3.44
N ALA A 177 15.06 -14.90 -4.28
CA ALA A 177 14.15 -13.76 -4.48
C ALA A 177 12.76 -14.19 -4.97
N GLU A 178 12.69 -15.21 -5.83
CA GLU A 178 11.42 -15.74 -6.31
C GLU A 178 10.55 -16.31 -5.17
N GLN A 179 11.13 -17.11 -4.27
CA GLN A 179 10.41 -17.62 -3.10
C GLN A 179 9.96 -16.47 -2.17
N TYR A 180 10.82 -15.46 -2.00
CA TYR A 180 10.52 -14.28 -1.19
C TYR A 180 9.33 -13.48 -1.74
N PHE A 181 9.33 -13.17 -3.04
CA PHE A 181 8.25 -12.42 -3.69
C PHE A 181 6.96 -13.26 -3.81
N ALA A 182 7.07 -14.55 -4.12
CA ALA A 182 5.94 -15.46 -4.15
C ALA A 182 5.24 -15.53 -2.79
N LYS A 183 6.02 -15.57 -1.70
CA LYS A 183 5.46 -15.55 -0.33
C LYS A 183 4.74 -14.26 -0.02
N GLN A 184 5.34 -13.11 -0.34
CA GLN A 184 4.71 -11.79 -0.21
C GLN A 184 3.36 -11.74 -0.93
N LYS A 185 3.36 -12.12 -2.22
CA LYS A 185 2.15 -12.16 -3.04
C LYS A 185 1.10 -13.11 -2.47
N ALA A 186 1.48 -14.30 -2.02
CA ALA A 186 0.55 -15.27 -1.44
C ALA A 186 -0.12 -14.73 -0.16
N LEU A 187 0.62 -14.03 0.71
CA LEU A 187 0.06 -13.40 1.90
C LEU A 187 -0.85 -12.21 1.53
N PHE A 188 -0.41 -11.37 0.60
CA PHE A 188 -1.18 -10.23 0.11
C PHE A 188 -2.50 -10.67 -0.55
N ASP A 189 -2.50 -11.77 -1.31
CA ASP A 189 -3.66 -12.23 -2.07
C ASP A 189 -4.79 -12.76 -1.18
N ARG A 190 -4.44 -13.36 -0.05
CA ARG A 190 -5.39 -13.85 0.97
C ARG A 190 -6.21 -12.73 1.62
N LEU A 191 -5.63 -11.53 1.72
CA LEU A 191 -6.24 -10.42 2.43
C LEU A 191 -7.35 -9.76 1.61
N VAL A 192 -8.54 -9.63 2.17
CA VAL A 192 -9.52 -8.67 1.68
C VAL A 192 -9.14 -7.30 2.25
N LEU A 193 -8.91 -6.32 1.37
CA LEU A 193 -8.45 -4.97 1.73
C LEU A 193 -9.47 -3.93 1.26
N PRO A 194 -9.71 -2.86 2.05
CA PRO A 194 -10.55 -1.76 1.61
C PRO A 194 -9.91 -1.04 0.44
N ASN A 195 -10.72 -0.55 -0.48
CA ASN A 195 -10.27 0.22 -1.63
C ASN A 195 -10.45 1.73 -1.45
N GLU A 196 -10.56 2.20 -0.22
CA GLU A 196 -10.68 3.62 0.12
C GLU A 196 -9.81 3.97 1.32
N ALA A 197 -9.45 5.24 1.44
CA ALA A 197 -8.67 5.73 2.56
C ALA A 197 -9.49 5.64 3.86
N MET A 198 -8.87 5.09 4.92
CA MET A 198 -9.51 4.92 6.22
C MET A 198 -8.61 5.43 7.34
N SER A 199 -9.22 5.93 8.42
CA SER A 199 -8.48 6.13 9.67
C SER A 199 -7.95 4.78 10.19
N ARG A 200 -6.84 4.80 10.94
CA ARG A 200 -6.24 3.58 11.51
C ARG A 200 -7.25 2.70 12.25
N LYS A 201 -8.12 3.31 13.06
CA LYS A 201 -9.15 2.59 13.81
C LYS A 201 -10.16 1.90 12.88
N ALA A 202 -10.67 2.62 11.87
CA ALA A 202 -11.61 2.10 10.90
C ALA A 202 -10.97 1.00 10.03
N LEU A 203 -9.72 1.19 9.61
CA LEU A 203 -8.96 0.19 8.85
C LEU A 203 -8.83 -1.12 9.63
N PHE A 204 -8.44 -1.07 10.91
CA PHE A 204 -8.31 -2.28 11.72
C PHE A 204 -9.66 -2.97 11.96
N GLN A 205 -10.73 -2.20 12.15
CA GLN A 205 -12.07 -2.77 12.27
C GLN A 205 -12.51 -3.47 10.98
N TRP A 206 -12.28 -2.83 9.82
CA TRP A 206 -12.54 -3.41 8.51
C TRP A 206 -11.79 -4.73 8.35
N LEU A 207 -10.47 -4.72 8.58
CA LEU A 207 -9.61 -5.89 8.39
C LEU A 207 -10.08 -7.07 9.22
N LYS A 208 -10.42 -6.83 10.49
CA LYS A 208 -10.92 -7.86 11.39
C LYS A 208 -12.32 -8.38 11.01
N SER A 209 -13.16 -7.57 10.37
CA SER A 209 -14.51 -8.01 10.00
C SER A 209 -14.56 -8.82 8.71
N HIS A 210 -13.55 -8.75 7.84
CA HIS A 210 -13.56 -9.50 6.57
C HIS A 210 -12.35 -10.45 6.39
N ASN A 211 -11.39 -10.45 7.30
CA ASN A 211 -10.29 -11.42 7.34
C ASN A 211 -10.36 -12.18 8.67
N PRO A 212 -11.07 -13.33 8.74
CA PRO A 212 -11.29 -14.06 9.98
C PRO A 212 -10.00 -14.41 10.75
N GLU A 213 -8.90 -14.64 10.04
CA GLU A 213 -7.57 -14.93 10.59
C GLU A 213 -6.96 -13.74 11.35
N LEU A 214 -7.41 -12.51 11.09
CA LEU A 214 -6.92 -11.30 11.76
C LEU A 214 -7.75 -10.91 12.98
N LYS A 215 -8.88 -11.59 13.23
CA LYS A 215 -9.92 -11.17 14.18
C LYS A 215 -9.39 -10.80 15.56
N THR A 216 -8.48 -11.62 16.10
CA THR A 216 -7.89 -11.43 17.43
C THR A 216 -6.51 -10.78 17.41
N ALA A 217 -5.88 -10.67 16.24
CA ALA A 217 -4.51 -10.20 16.12
C ALA A 217 -4.36 -8.70 16.41
N TYR A 218 -3.26 -8.33 17.04
CA TYR A 218 -2.79 -6.96 17.11
C TYR A 218 -2.08 -6.59 15.80
N LEU A 219 -2.60 -5.57 15.12
CA LEU A 219 -2.07 -5.07 13.84
C LEU A 219 -1.24 -3.81 14.09
N GLY A 220 -0.16 -3.63 13.32
CA GLY A 220 0.63 -2.41 13.33
C GLY A 220 0.21 -1.45 12.21
N ALA A 221 0.46 -0.15 12.38
CA ALA A 221 0.33 0.83 11.31
C ALA A 221 1.16 2.08 11.61
N SER A 222 1.74 2.67 10.57
CA SER A 222 2.49 3.92 10.64
C SER A 222 2.29 4.72 9.36
N LYS A 223 1.90 6.00 9.48
CA LYS A 223 1.62 6.88 8.33
C LYS A 223 0.65 6.21 7.34
N ASN A 224 1.12 5.91 6.13
CA ASN A 224 0.39 5.27 5.04
C ASN A 224 0.62 3.75 4.98
N GLU A 225 1.13 3.13 6.05
CA GLU A 225 1.46 1.71 6.10
C GLU A 225 0.64 0.92 7.11
N LEU A 226 0.37 -0.33 6.75
CA LEU A 226 -0.26 -1.37 7.54
C LEU A 226 0.74 -2.52 7.74
N TYR A 227 0.81 -3.05 8.95
CA TYR A 227 1.67 -4.16 9.30
C TYR A 227 0.85 -5.34 9.83
N ILE A 228 1.09 -6.52 9.26
CA ILE A 228 0.51 -7.80 9.69
C ILE A 228 1.66 -8.75 10.00
N CYS A 229 1.65 -9.36 11.17
CA CYS A 229 2.75 -10.19 11.63
C CYS A 229 2.41 -11.68 11.59
N TYR A 230 3.41 -12.48 11.26
CA TYR A 230 3.31 -13.92 11.12
C TYR A 230 4.43 -14.60 11.88
N ASP A 231 4.12 -15.72 12.54
CA ASP A 231 5.14 -16.58 13.11
C ASP A 231 5.96 -17.27 11.99
N ARG A 232 6.96 -18.07 12.38
CA ARG A 232 7.82 -18.77 11.41
C ARG A 232 7.11 -19.87 10.62
N HIS A 233 5.89 -20.23 11.01
CA HIS A 233 5.03 -21.21 10.35
C HIS A 233 3.91 -20.53 9.53
N TRP A 234 3.98 -19.21 9.34
CA TRP A 234 3.00 -18.40 8.62
C TRP A 234 1.61 -18.31 9.28
N ASN A 235 1.51 -18.59 10.58
CA ASN A 235 0.30 -18.29 11.34
C ASN A 235 0.29 -16.80 11.71
N VAL A 236 -0.87 -16.16 11.63
CA VAL A 236 -1.04 -14.78 12.09
C VAL A 236 -0.70 -14.71 13.59
N MET A 237 0.06 -13.70 13.97
CA MET A 237 0.39 -13.39 15.36
C MET A 237 0.24 -11.90 15.63
N ASP A 238 0.22 -11.54 16.91
CA ASP A 238 0.28 -10.14 17.33
C ASP A 238 1.61 -9.52 16.87
N CYS A 239 1.53 -8.35 16.24
CA CYS A 239 2.71 -7.55 16.00
C CYS A 239 3.29 -7.08 17.35
N PRO A 240 4.57 -7.34 17.65
CA PRO A 240 5.20 -6.79 18.84
C PRO A 240 5.07 -5.26 18.89
N LEU A 241 4.87 -4.73 20.10
CA LEU A 241 4.78 -3.29 20.38
C LEU A 241 6.14 -2.61 20.35
#